data_AF-A0A1H4TVS0-F1
#
_entry.id   AF-A0A1H4TVS0-F1
#
_cell.length_a   1.000
_cell.length_b   1.000
_cell.length_c   1.000
_cell.angle_alpha   90.00
_cell.angle_beta   90.00
_cell.angle_gamma   90.00
#
_symmetry.space_group_name_H-M   'P 1'
#
loop_
_entity.id
_entity.type
_entity.pdbx_description
1 polymer ?
#
loop_
_entity_poly.entity_id
_entity_poly.type
_entity_poly.pdbx_seq_one_letter_code
_entity_poly.pdbx_strand_id
1 'polypeptide(L)'
;MFPSAAQALPQIFSPPYRRVLAKVLALTLVLLALVWYGLDHLIVGYIAVPWPWAATLLSVLTGIGLFVGMAFLVAPVSSLVAGFFLDELAERAERESDPLGVPGTPLPAGRSIWLAAKFALVSLVVNLCALLLLLVPGVNVIAFFVANSYLAGREYFELAALRYHPLEDVRALRRRHAVYLFICGFPIALFLAVPIVNLLTPLFGTAYMVRVHKRLMRGYALKP
;
A
#
# COMPACT_ATOMS: atom_id res chain seq x y z
N MET A 1 15.02 9.77 10.81
CA MET A 1 14.03 8.77 10.34
C MET A 1 12.97 8.50 11.41
N PHE A 2 13.36 8.19 12.65
CA PHE A 2 12.44 7.93 13.78
C PHE A 2 11.52 9.10 14.24
N PRO A 3 11.94 10.38 14.23
CA PRO A 3 11.06 11.48 14.67
C PRO A 3 9.85 11.67 13.74
N SER A 4 10.02 11.39 12.45
CA SER A 4 8.98 11.56 11.43
C SER A 4 7.92 10.47 11.46
N ALA A 5 8.29 9.25 11.86
CA ALA A 5 7.37 8.14 12.06
C ALA A 5 6.60 8.28 13.38
N ALA A 6 7.28 8.67 14.47
CA ALA A 6 6.66 8.90 15.77
C ALA A 6 5.67 10.06 15.77
N GLN A 7 5.92 11.13 14.99
CA GLN A 7 4.97 12.24 14.85
C GLN A 7 3.76 11.89 13.97
N ALA A 8 3.88 10.93 13.05
CA ALA A 8 2.78 10.55 12.16
C ALA A 8 1.71 9.67 12.85
N LEU A 9 2.08 8.89 13.88
CA LEU A 9 1.17 7.97 14.57
C LEU A 9 -0.02 8.66 15.26
N PRO A 10 0.18 9.70 16.09
CA PRO A 10 -0.92 10.41 16.74
C PRO A 10 -1.81 11.17 15.74
N GLN A 11 -1.26 11.53 14.58
CA GLN A 11 -1.92 12.38 13.57
C GLN A 11 -3.03 11.64 12.82
N ILE A 12 -2.91 10.32 12.66
CA ILE A 12 -3.93 9.47 12.02
C ILE A 12 -5.27 9.51 12.79
N PHE A 13 -5.25 9.78 14.10
CA PHE A 13 -6.44 9.84 14.94
C PHE A 13 -7.02 11.25 15.12
N SER A 14 -6.45 12.26 14.44
CA SER A 14 -6.92 13.64 14.52
C SER A 14 -8.31 13.82 13.87
N PRO A 15 -9.15 14.77 14.33
CA PRO A 15 -10.51 14.97 13.82
C PRO A 15 -10.62 15.11 12.29
N PRO A 16 -9.71 15.83 11.60
CA PRO A 16 -9.75 15.94 10.14
C PRO A 16 -9.32 14.65 9.41
N TYR A 17 -8.52 13.79 10.02
CA TYR A 17 -8.08 12.50 9.45
C TYR A 17 -9.12 11.39 9.63
N ARG A 18 -9.95 11.43 10.68
CA ARG A 18 -11.00 10.42 10.93
C ARG A 18 -12.00 10.28 9.79
N ARG A 19 -12.37 11.37 9.11
CA ARG A 19 -13.26 11.33 7.94
C ARG A 19 -12.60 10.63 6.75
N VAL A 20 -11.32 10.89 6.51
CA VAL A 20 -10.55 10.23 5.45
C VAL A 20 -10.34 8.77 5.80
N LEU A 21 -9.99 8.47 7.05
CA LEU A 21 -9.88 7.12 7.58
C LEU A 21 -11.18 6.33 7.41
N ALA A 22 -12.34 6.93 7.69
CA ALA A 22 -13.64 6.30 7.47
C ALA A 22 -13.92 6.02 5.99
N LYS A 23 -13.59 6.94 5.07
CA LYS A 23 -13.71 6.71 3.62
C LYS A 23 -12.77 5.58 3.14
N VAL A 24 -11.52 5.59 3.61
CA VAL A 24 -10.49 4.57 3.30
C VAL A 24 -10.95 3.20 3.81
N LEU A 25 -11.44 3.12 5.05
CA LEU A 25 -12.00 1.90 5.64
C LEU A 25 -13.22 1.40 4.87
N ALA A 26 -14.19 2.27 4.60
CA ALA A 26 -15.39 1.91 3.86
C ALA A 26 -15.05 1.37 2.47
N LEU A 27 -14.18 2.05 1.72
CA LEU A 27 -13.77 1.61 0.38
C LEU A 27 -13.00 0.29 0.43
N THR A 28 -12.10 0.12 1.41
CA THR A 28 -11.36 -1.14 1.62
C THR A 28 -12.32 -2.29 1.89
N LEU A 29 -13.30 -2.09 2.77
CA LEU A 29 -14.31 -3.10 3.10
C LEU A 29 -15.19 -3.45 1.89
N VAL A 30 -15.61 -2.44 1.11
CA VAL A 30 -16.39 -2.66 -0.13
C VAL A 30 -15.59 -3.46 -1.14
N LEU A 31 -14.32 -3.11 -1.39
CA LEU A 31 -13.46 -3.84 -2.32
C LEU A 31 -13.23 -5.28 -1.87
N LEU A 32 -12.95 -5.51 -0.57
CA LEU A 32 -12.78 -6.86 -0.04
C LEU A 32 -14.07 -7.68 -0.14
N ALA A 33 -15.23 -7.08 0.14
CA ALA A 33 -16.53 -7.74 -0.01
C ALA A 33 -16.82 -8.12 -1.47
N LEU A 34 -16.52 -7.23 -2.43
CA LEU A 34 -16.67 -7.51 -3.85
C LEU A 34 -15.74 -8.64 -4.32
N VAL A 35 -14.49 -8.64 -3.87
CA VAL A 35 -13.53 -9.71 -4.21
C VAL A 35 -13.96 -11.03 -3.58
N TRP A 36 -14.42 -11.02 -2.32
CA TRP A 36 -14.97 -12.20 -1.65
C TRP A 36 -16.14 -12.79 -2.43
N TYR A 37 -17.14 -11.96 -2.73
CA TYR A 37 -18.32 -12.36 -3.49
C TYR A 37 -17.95 -12.92 -4.88
N GLY A 38 -16.99 -12.28 -5.56
CA GLY A 38 -16.47 -12.75 -6.83
C GLY A 38 -15.80 -14.12 -6.75
N LEU A 39 -14.90 -14.34 -5.78
CA LEU A 39 -14.23 -15.63 -5.61
C LEU A 39 -15.19 -16.73 -5.17
N ASP A 40 -16.08 -16.46 -4.21
CA ASP A 40 -17.05 -17.44 -3.71
C ASP A 40 -17.95 -17.96 -4.84
N HIS A 41 -18.53 -17.07 -5.64
CA HIS A 41 -19.33 -17.46 -6.80
C HIS A 41 -18.53 -18.17 -7.89
N LEU A 42 -17.26 -17.79 -8.11
CA LEU A 42 -16.41 -18.44 -9.12
C LEU A 42 -16.02 -19.87 -8.70
N ILE A 43 -15.70 -20.07 -7.42
CA ILE A 43 -15.17 -21.34 -6.92
C ILE A 43 -16.31 -22.32 -6.60
N VAL A 44 -17.35 -21.88 -5.89
CA VAL A 44 -18.46 -22.74 -5.47
C VAL A 44 -19.48 -22.91 -6.59
N GLY A 45 -19.70 -21.88 -7.41
CA GLY A 45 -20.71 -21.89 -8.48
C GLY A 45 -20.35 -22.76 -9.70
N TYR A 46 -19.07 -23.01 -9.95
CA TYR A 46 -18.61 -23.74 -11.14
C TYR A 46 -18.03 -25.14 -10.85
N ILE A 47 -17.73 -25.48 -9.59
CA ILE A 47 -17.15 -26.78 -9.24
C ILE A 47 -18.23 -27.67 -8.62
N ALA A 48 -18.96 -28.40 -9.47
CA ALA A 48 -19.89 -29.43 -9.03
C ALA A 48 -19.14 -30.72 -8.72
N VAL A 49 -19.02 -31.09 -7.43
CA VAL A 49 -18.38 -32.34 -7.02
C VAL A 49 -19.46 -33.39 -6.72
N PRO A 50 -19.44 -34.57 -7.36
CA PRO A 50 -20.51 -35.56 -7.23
C PRO A 50 -20.51 -36.30 -5.87
N TRP A 51 -19.43 -36.24 -5.09
CA TRP A 51 -19.32 -36.92 -3.80
C TRP A 51 -19.47 -35.95 -2.61
N PRO A 52 -20.37 -36.21 -1.64
CA PRO A 52 -20.63 -35.30 -0.51
C PRO A 52 -19.39 -34.98 0.33
N TRP A 53 -18.53 -35.97 0.60
CA TRP A 53 -17.31 -35.77 1.39
C TRP A 53 -16.26 -34.91 0.65
N ALA A 54 -16.18 -35.03 -0.67
CA ALA A 54 -15.27 -34.24 -1.49
C ALA A 54 -15.78 -32.81 -1.66
N ALA A 55 -17.10 -32.61 -1.72
CA ALA A 55 -17.71 -31.29 -1.64
C ALA A 55 -17.41 -30.61 -0.28
N THR A 56 -17.55 -31.33 0.85
CA THR A 56 -17.19 -30.79 2.17
C THR A 56 -15.70 -30.44 2.25
N LEU A 57 -14.81 -31.31 1.77
CA LEU A 57 -13.37 -31.07 1.75
C LEU A 57 -13.01 -29.84 0.90
N LEU A 58 -13.61 -29.71 -0.29
CA LEU A 58 -13.44 -28.56 -1.16
C LEU A 58 -13.92 -27.28 -0.48
N SER A 59 -15.07 -27.29 0.18
CA SER A 59 -15.58 -26.12 0.92
C SER A 59 -14.65 -25.69 2.05
N VAL A 60 -14.09 -26.65 2.81
CA VAL A 60 -13.13 -26.36 3.89
C VAL A 60 -11.82 -25.79 3.32
N LEU A 61 -11.26 -26.41 2.29
CA LEU A 61 -10.04 -25.92 1.62
C LEU A 61 -10.26 -24.55 0.98
N THR A 62 -11.43 -24.32 0.40
CA THR A 62 -11.82 -23.03 -0.17
C THR A 62 -11.96 -21.97 0.92
N GLY A 63 -12.59 -22.29 2.05
CA GLY A 63 -12.70 -21.37 3.19
C GLY A 63 -11.35 -20.97 3.76
N ILE A 64 -10.44 -21.93 3.94
CA ILE A 64 -9.06 -21.68 4.39
C ILE A 64 -8.29 -20.88 3.32
N GLY A 65 -8.39 -21.28 2.05
CA GLY A 65 -7.73 -20.61 0.92
C GLY A 65 -8.21 -19.17 0.72
N LEU A 66 -9.50 -18.92 0.88
CA LEU A 66 -10.10 -17.59 0.88
C LEU A 66 -9.63 -16.75 2.06
N PHE A 67 -9.61 -17.32 3.27
CA PHE A 67 -9.13 -16.61 4.46
C PHE A 67 -7.67 -16.18 4.31
N VAL A 68 -6.80 -17.10 3.90
CA VAL A 68 -5.39 -16.81 3.64
C VAL A 68 -5.26 -15.84 2.47
N GLY A 69 -5.95 -16.07 1.36
CA GLY A 69 -5.94 -15.21 0.17
C GLY A 69 -6.38 -13.78 0.46
N MET A 70 -7.36 -13.58 1.35
CA MET A 70 -7.79 -12.25 1.77
C MET A 70 -6.70 -11.49 2.52
N ALA A 71 -5.90 -12.15 3.35
CA ALA A 71 -4.77 -11.51 4.02
C ALA A 71 -3.74 -10.97 3.00
N PHE A 72 -3.53 -11.69 1.90
CA PHE A 72 -2.65 -11.25 0.80
C PHE A 72 -3.26 -10.16 -0.08
N LEU A 73 -4.59 -10.10 -0.19
CA LEU A 73 -5.30 -9.06 -0.94
C LEU A 73 -5.34 -7.71 -0.22
N VAL A 74 -5.10 -7.67 1.09
CA VAL A 74 -5.10 -6.40 1.85
C VAL A 74 -4.05 -5.44 1.30
N ALA A 75 -2.85 -5.89 0.97
CA ALA A 75 -1.79 -5.02 0.44
C ALA A 75 -2.15 -4.39 -0.93
N PRO A 76 -2.55 -5.16 -1.96
CA PRO A 76 -3.06 -4.62 -3.23
C PRO A 76 -4.25 -3.66 -3.07
N VAL A 77 -5.22 -4.01 -2.22
CA VAL A 77 -6.40 -3.18 -1.97
C VAL A 77 -5.99 -1.86 -1.29
N SER A 78 -5.10 -1.92 -0.30
CA SER A 78 -4.54 -0.72 0.33
C SER A 78 -3.83 0.20 -0.67
N SER A 79 -3.08 -0.35 -1.64
CA SER A 79 -2.46 0.43 -2.72
C SER A 79 -3.49 1.10 -3.63
N LEU A 80 -4.58 0.41 -4.00
CA LEU A 80 -5.68 1.00 -4.78
C LEU A 80 -6.31 2.18 -4.03
N VAL A 81 -6.56 1.99 -2.73
CA VAL A 81 -7.16 3.03 -1.88
C VAL A 81 -6.20 4.21 -1.68
N ALA A 82 -4.90 3.95 -1.52
CA ALA A 82 -3.87 4.98 -1.45
C ALA A 82 -3.82 5.83 -2.73
N GLY A 83 -3.92 5.22 -3.91
CA GLY A 83 -4.00 5.93 -5.17
C GLY A 83 -5.29 6.75 -5.33
N PHE A 84 -6.43 6.20 -4.93
CA PHE A 84 -7.71 6.89 -5.02
C PHE A 84 -7.77 8.14 -4.13
N PHE A 85 -7.26 8.04 -2.90
CA PHE A 85 -7.23 9.14 -1.94
C PHE A 85 -5.90 9.89 -1.91
N LEU A 86 -5.02 9.66 -2.88
CA LEU A 86 -3.68 10.22 -2.91
C LEU A 86 -3.70 11.73 -2.69
N ASP A 87 -4.52 12.44 -3.49
CA ASP A 87 -4.49 13.88 -3.49
C ASP A 87 -5.02 14.47 -2.17
N GLU A 88 -6.12 13.92 -1.65
CA GLU A 88 -6.73 14.31 -0.37
C GLU A 88 -5.76 14.03 0.81
N LEU A 89 -5.07 12.87 0.79
CA LEU A 89 -4.11 12.48 1.82
C LEU A 89 -2.85 13.35 1.78
N ALA A 90 -2.31 13.59 0.59
CA ALA A 90 -1.07 14.35 0.45
C ALA A 90 -1.28 15.85 0.63
N GLU A 91 -2.43 16.42 0.26
CA GLU A 91 -2.75 17.82 0.58
C GLU A 91 -2.84 18.03 2.10
N ARG A 92 -3.47 17.10 2.83
CA ARG A 92 -3.51 17.15 4.30
C ARG A 92 -2.12 17.00 4.91
N ALA A 93 -1.32 16.07 4.40
CA ALA A 93 0.05 15.88 4.86
C ALA A 93 0.94 17.11 4.59
N GLU A 94 0.75 17.80 3.47
CA GLU A 94 1.46 19.04 3.12
C GLU A 94 1.11 20.18 4.08
N ARG A 95 -0.19 20.45 4.29
CA ARG A 95 -0.68 21.52 5.18
C ARG A 95 -0.16 21.36 6.61
N GLU A 96 0.02 20.14 7.08
CA GLU A 96 0.51 19.87 8.44
C GLU A 96 2.04 19.83 8.54
N SER A 97 2.73 19.29 7.53
CA SER A 97 4.19 19.13 7.59
C SER A 97 4.96 20.37 7.18
N ASP A 98 4.35 21.26 6.40
CA ASP A 98 4.98 22.45 5.86
C ASP A 98 3.92 23.48 5.42
N PRO A 99 3.27 24.17 6.38
CA PRO A 99 2.16 25.08 6.10
C PRO A 99 2.52 26.25 5.16
N LEU A 100 3.82 26.57 5.07
CA LEU A 100 4.37 27.67 4.29
C LEU A 100 5.05 27.20 2.98
N GLY A 101 5.06 25.89 2.70
CA GLY A 101 5.69 25.33 1.51
C GLY A 101 4.82 25.44 0.25
N VAL A 102 5.44 25.34 -0.93
CA VAL A 102 4.71 25.30 -2.21
C VAL A 102 3.84 24.03 -2.24
N PRO A 103 2.50 24.14 -2.39
CA PRO A 103 1.61 22.99 -2.48
C PRO A 103 1.89 22.19 -3.76
N GLY A 104 1.85 20.86 -3.65
CA GLY A 104 2.01 19.98 -4.80
C GLY A 104 0.80 20.08 -5.75
N THR A 105 1.01 19.88 -7.05
CA THR A 105 -0.10 19.85 -8.00
C THR A 105 -0.84 18.51 -7.89
N PRO A 106 -2.19 18.52 -7.78
CA PRO A 106 -2.96 17.28 -7.72
C PRO A 106 -2.80 16.48 -9.01
N LEU A 107 -2.71 15.16 -8.88
CA LEU A 107 -2.60 14.27 -10.02
C LEU A 107 -3.96 14.11 -10.71
N PRO A 108 -4.02 14.04 -12.05
CA PRO A 108 -5.28 13.71 -12.73
C PRO A 108 -5.81 12.37 -12.24
N ALA A 109 -7.08 12.30 -11.81
CA ALA A 109 -7.67 11.12 -11.17
C ALA A 109 -7.46 9.82 -11.98
N GLY A 110 -7.62 9.88 -13.31
CA GLY A 110 -7.38 8.71 -14.18
C GLY A 110 -5.93 8.22 -14.16
N ARG A 111 -4.95 9.12 -14.02
CA ARG A 111 -3.53 8.76 -13.93
C ARG A 111 -3.21 8.13 -12.57
N SER A 112 -3.81 8.64 -11.49
CA SER A 112 -3.65 8.07 -10.15
C SER A 112 -4.22 6.66 -10.07
N ILE A 113 -5.43 6.45 -10.60
CA ILE A 113 -6.09 5.13 -10.66
C ILE A 113 -5.26 4.14 -11.48
N TRP A 114 -4.77 4.53 -12.66
CA TRP A 114 -3.94 3.66 -13.50
C TRP A 114 -2.65 3.23 -12.78
N LEU A 115 -1.99 4.18 -12.12
CA LEU A 115 -0.75 3.91 -11.39
C LEU A 115 -1.02 2.97 -10.21
N ALA A 116 -2.08 3.22 -9.45
CA ALA A 116 -2.53 2.37 -8.35
C ALA A 116 -2.90 0.96 -8.81
N ALA A 117 -3.59 0.82 -9.94
CA ALA A 117 -3.94 -0.49 -10.51
C ALA A 117 -2.69 -1.28 -10.93
N LYS A 118 -1.73 -0.62 -11.57
CA LYS A 118 -0.44 -1.26 -11.90
C LYS A 118 0.31 -1.73 -10.66
N PHE A 119 0.30 -0.92 -9.59
CA PHE A 119 0.93 -1.31 -8.33
C PHE A 119 0.19 -2.43 -7.63
N ALA A 120 -1.14 -2.39 -7.59
CA ALA A 120 -1.96 -3.48 -7.06
C ALA A 120 -1.67 -4.80 -7.77
N LEU A 121 -1.51 -4.77 -9.11
CA LEU A 121 -1.12 -5.95 -9.89
C LEU A 121 0.28 -6.46 -9.50
N VAL A 122 1.27 -5.58 -9.38
CA VAL A 122 2.62 -5.97 -8.96
C VAL A 122 2.63 -6.51 -7.52
N SER A 123 1.89 -5.87 -6.62
CA SER A 123 1.70 -6.30 -5.23
C SER A 123 1.04 -7.68 -5.16
N LEU A 124 0.03 -7.93 -6.01
CA LEU A 124 -0.63 -9.22 -6.11
C LEU A 124 0.36 -10.31 -6.55
N VAL A 125 1.16 -10.05 -7.59
CA VAL A 125 2.19 -10.99 -8.06
C VAL A 125 3.23 -11.29 -6.97
N VAL A 126 3.72 -10.25 -6.29
CA VAL A 126 4.69 -10.40 -5.19
C VAL A 126 4.10 -11.22 -4.04
N ASN A 127 2.86 -10.94 -3.66
CA ASN A 127 2.17 -11.68 -2.61
C ASN A 127 1.91 -13.14 -3.00
N LEU A 128 1.60 -13.41 -4.27
CA LEU A 128 1.45 -14.77 -4.79
C LEU A 128 2.78 -15.53 -4.78
N CYS A 129 3.89 -14.88 -5.14
CA CYS A 129 5.23 -15.47 -5.00
C CYS A 129 5.58 -15.72 -3.52
N ALA A 130 5.20 -14.81 -2.61
CA ALA A 130 5.39 -14.99 -1.18
C ALA A 130 4.57 -16.18 -0.62
N LEU A 131 3.36 -16.40 -1.13
CA LEU A 131 2.53 -17.56 -0.79
C LEU A 131 3.23 -18.88 -1.17
N LEU A 132 3.90 -18.95 -2.32
CA LEU A 132 4.68 -20.12 -2.72
C LEU A 132 5.91 -20.34 -1.82
N LEU A 133 6.52 -19.25 -1.33
CA LEU A 133 7.64 -19.29 -0.39
C LEU A 133 7.24 -19.62 1.05
N LEU A 134 5.94 -19.61 1.38
CA LEU A 134 5.40 -19.93 2.71
C LEU A 134 5.70 -21.39 3.13
N LEU A 135 6.02 -22.26 2.16
CA LEU A 135 6.44 -23.65 2.38
C LEU A 135 7.82 -23.76 3.07
N VAL A 136 8.62 -22.69 3.10
CA VAL A 136 9.94 -22.67 3.77
C VAL A 136 9.90 -21.74 4.99
N PRO A 137 9.81 -22.29 6.22
CA PRO A 137 9.73 -21.48 7.44
C PRO A 137 10.99 -20.61 7.62
N GLY A 138 10.81 -19.37 8.09
CA GLY A 138 11.88 -18.37 8.28
C GLY A 138 12.25 -17.57 7.02
N VAL A 139 12.39 -18.22 5.87
CA VAL A 139 12.68 -17.55 4.58
C VAL A 139 11.53 -16.62 4.18
N ASN A 140 10.29 -17.04 4.41
CA ASN A 140 9.11 -16.24 4.10
C ASN A 140 9.08 -14.90 4.85
N VAL A 141 9.47 -14.86 6.13
CA VAL A 141 9.44 -13.61 6.93
C VAL A 141 10.43 -12.60 6.36
N ILE A 142 11.66 -13.04 6.08
CA ILE A 142 12.69 -12.18 5.49
C ILE A 142 12.26 -11.72 4.09
N ALA A 143 11.78 -12.65 3.26
CA ALA A 143 11.30 -12.34 1.92
C ALA A 143 10.13 -11.34 1.94
N PHE A 144 9.17 -11.51 2.87
CA PHE A 144 8.05 -10.60 3.06
C PHE A 144 8.53 -9.18 3.37
N PHE A 145 9.40 -9.02 4.37
CA PHE A 145 9.88 -7.69 4.75
C PHE A 145 10.71 -7.04 3.65
N VAL A 146 11.61 -7.79 3.00
CA VAL A 146 12.43 -7.27 1.89
C VAL A 146 11.55 -6.86 0.72
N ALA A 147 10.64 -7.73 0.27
CA ALA A 147 9.80 -7.46 -0.88
C ALA A 147 8.85 -6.28 -0.63
N ASN A 148 8.17 -6.26 0.53
CA ASN A 148 7.25 -5.17 0.88
C ASN A 148 7.97 -3.85 1.13
N SER A 149 9.16 -3.86 1.75
CA SER A 149 9.94 -2.63 1.94
C SER A 149 10.38 -2.05 0.60
N TYR A 150 10.84 -2.89 -0.33
CA TYR A 150 11.19 -2.44 -1.67
C TYR A 150 9.99 -1.88 -2.42
N LEU A 151 8.87 -2.63 -2.44
CA LEU A 151 7.69 -2.26 -3.20
C LEU A 151 7.04 -0.99 -2.64
N ALA A 152 6.74 -0.96 -1.34
CA ALA A 152 6.10 0.16 -0.68
C ALA A 152 7.01 1.40 -0.68
N GLY A 153 8.31 1.21 -0.42
CA GLY A 153 9.30 2.28 -0.48
C GLY A 153 9.30 3.00 -1.83
N ARG A 154 9.26 2.21 -2.90
CA ARG A 154 9.24 2.69 -4.28
C ARG A 154 7.92 3.36 -4.66
N GLU A 155 6.81 2.70 -4.33
CA GLU A 155 5.46 3.11 -4.73
C GLU A 155 5.03 4.40 -4.06
N TYR A 156 5.02 4.43 -2.73
CA TYR A 156 4.58 5.61 -1.98
C TYR A 156 5.47 6.82 -2.26
N PHE A 157 6.76 6.59 -2.58
CA PHE A 157 7.64 7.67 -3.03
C PHE A 157 7.27 8.21 -4.41
N GLU A 158 7.01 7.34 -5.40
CA GLU A 158 6.62 7.75 -6.75
C GLU A 158 5.30 8.53 -6.71
N LEU A 159 4.34 8.03 -5.94
CA LEU A 159 3.07 8.68 -5.63
C LEU A 159 3.25 10.08 -5.01
N ALA A 160 4.16 10.23 -4.04
CA ALA A 160 4.46 11.52 -3.43
C ALA A 160 5.21 12.48 -4.37
N ALA A 161 6.23 11.99 -5.08
CA ALA A 161 7.11 12.82 -5.90
C ALA A 161 6.44 13.30 -7.20
N LEU A 162 5.48 12.52 -7.74
CA LEU A 162 4.70 12.90 -8.93
C LEU A 162 3.84 14.14 -8.74
N ARG A 163 3.60 14.57 -7.49
CA ARG A 163 2.94 15.85 -7.18
C ARG A 163 3.83 17.07 -7.46
N TYR A 164 5.15 16.88 -7.57
CA TYR A 164 6.14 17.96 -7.69
C TYR A 164 6.96 17.88 -8.98
N HIS A 165 7.10 16.69 -9.56
CA HIS A 165 7.99 16.45 -10.69
C HIS A 165 7.33 15.59 -11.78
N PRO A 166 7.72 15.77 -13.06
CA PRO A 166 7.29 14.88 -14.13
C PRO A 166 7.82 13.46 -13.92
N LEU A 167 7.14 12.49 -14.54
CA LEU A 167 7.39 11.06 -14.34
C LEU A 167 8.83 10.62 -14.63
N GLU A 168 9.49 11.26 -15.59
CA GLU A 168 10.87 10.96 -15.99
C GLU A 168 11.86 11.31 -14.87
N ASP A 169 11.72 12.50 -14.29
CA ASP A 169 12.52 12.98 -13.16
C ASP A 169 12.29 12.12 -11.92
N VAL A 170 11.04 11.74 -11.64
CA VAL A 170 10.71 10.84 -10.52
C VAL A 170 11.40 9.49 -10.68
N ARG A 171 11.41 8.93 -11.90
CA ARG A 171 12.11 7.66 -12.18
C ARG A 171 13.61 7.78 -12.00
N ALA A 172 14.22 8.90 -12.43
CA ALA A 172 15.64 9.16 -12.23
C ALA A 172 16.00 9.29 -10.74
N LEU A 173 15.22 10.07 -10.00
CA LEU A 173 15.39 10.28 -8.56
C LEU A 173 15.29 8.98 -7.77
N ARG A 174 14.31 8.14 -8.14
CA ARG A 174 14.09 6.80 -7.59
C ARG A 174 15.26 5.86 -7.85
N ARG A 175 15.82 5.84 -9.07
CA ARG A 175 17.01 5.02 -9.37
C ARG A 175 18.21 5.46 -8.55
N ARG A 176 18.41 6.77 -8.42
CA ARG A 176 19.55 7.34 -7.69
C ARG A 176 19.49 7.09 -6.18
N HIS A 177 18.30 6.97 -5.60
CA HIS A 177 18.09 6.77 -4.16
C HIS A 177 17.47 5.42 -3.81
N ALA A 178 17.59 4.41 -4.68
CA ALA A 178 16.89 3.14 -4.53
C ALA A 178 17.13 2.46 -3.16
N VAL A 179 18.36 2.45 -2.67
CA VAL A 179 18.71 1.89 -1.35
C VAL A 179 18.06 2.68 -0.21
N TYR A 180 18.09 4.00 -0.30
CA TYR A 180 17.47 4.86 0.71
C TYR A 180 15.95 4.68 0.74
N LEU A 181 15.31 4.63 -0.43
CA LEU A 181 13.87 4.38 -0.55
C LEU A 181 13.48 3.00 -0.04
N PHE A 182 14.32 1.98 -0.26
CA PHE A 182 14.14 0.65 0.30
C PHE A 182 14.13 0.68 1.84
N ILE A 183 15.11 1.35 2.46
CA ILE A 183 15.18 1.49 3.93
C ILE A 183 13.97 2.28 4.44
N CYS A 184 13.56 3.34 3.74
CA CYS A 184 12.35 4.10 4.05
C CYS A 184 11.06 3.27 3.88
N GLY A 185 11.05 2.24 3.05
CA GLY A 185 9.90 1.36 2.92
C GLY A 185 9.71 0.41 4.09
N PHE A 186 10.74 0.17 4.91
CA PHE A 186 10.66 -0.78 6.03
C PHE A 186 9.61 -0.43 7.10
N PRO A 187 9.49 0.84 7.56
CA PRO A 187 8.37 1.26 8.40
C PRO A 187 6.98 0.98 7.80
N ILE A 188 6.83 1.11 6.48
CA ILE A 188 5.56 0.83 5.78
C ILE A 188 5.31 -0.68 5.74
N ALA A 189 6.36 -1.49 5.53
CA ALA A 189 6.29 -2.94 5.60
C ALA A 189 5.89 -3.47 6.99
N LEU A 190 6.27 -2.78 8.08
CA LEU A 190 5.81 -3.10 9.42
C LEU A 190 4.30 -2.91 9.59
N PHE A 191 3.71 -1.88 8.96
CA PHE A 191 2.26 -1.69 8.96
C PHE A 191 1.57 -2.80 8.16
N LEU A 192 2.13 -3.17 7.01
CA LEU A 192 1.64 -4.27 6.18
C LEU A 192 1.65 -5.63 6.91
N ALA A 193 2.63 -5.85 7.79
CA ALA A 193 2.77 -7.11 8.53
C ALA A 193 1.65 -7.37 9.54
N VAL A 194 1.00 -6.32 10.06
CA VAL A 194 -0.05 -6.44 11.08
C VAL A 194 -1.42 -6.11 10.44
N PRO A 195 -2.34 -7.08 10.28
CA PRO A 195 -3.56 -6.89 9.50
C PRO A 195 -4.40 -5.66 9.87
N ILE A 196 -4.58 -5.40 11.18
CA ILE A 196 -5.35 -4.25 11.67
C ILE A 196 -4.63 -2.93 11.37
N VAL A 197 -3.30 -2.92 11.52
CA VAL A 197 -2.47 -1.73 11.28
C VAL A 197 -2.33 -1.46 9.78
N ASN A 198 -2.44 -2.49 8.95
CA ASN A 198 -2.33 -2.38 7.49
C ASN A 198 -3.41 -1.44 6.89
N LEU A 199 -4.56 -1.30 7.56
CA LEU A 199 -5.60 -0.35 7.19
C LEU A 199 -5.12 1.12 7.26
N LEU A 200 -4.10 1.37 8.08
CA LEU A 200 -3.49 2.70 8.23
C LEU A 200 -2.31 2.92 7.26
N THR A 201 -1.85 1.87 6.57
CA THR A 201 -0.71 1.93 5.63
C THR A 201 -0.87 3.03 4.58
N PRO A 202 -2.03 3.22 3.92
CA PRO A 202 -2.19 4.27 2.91
C PRO A 202 -1.94 5.67 3.45
N LEU A 203 -2.46 5.94 4.66
CA LEU A 203 -2.32 7.24 5.32
C LEU A 203 -0.88 7.46 5.76
N PHE A 204 -0.32 6.47 6.46
CA PHE A 204 1.05 6.54 6.96
C PHE A 204 2.08 6.64 5.82
N GLY A 205 1.98 5.76 4.82
CA GLY A 205 2.92 5.68 3.70
C GLY A 205 2.94 6.96 2.87
N THR A 206 1.77 7.54 2.58
CA THR A 206 1.66 8.80 1.82
C THR A 206 2.28 9.95 2.60
N ALA A 207 1.87 10.16 3.86
CA ALA A 207 2.38 11.25 4.68
C ALA A 207 3.90 11.11 4.94
N TYR A 208 4.37 9.89 5.18
CA TYR A 208 5.77 9.58 5.39
C TYR A 208 6.61 9.88 4.14
N MET A 209 6.19 9.43 2.96
CA MET A 209 6.97 9.61 1.74
C MET A 209 6.96 11.03 1.19
N VAL A 210 5.92 11.82 1.42
CA VAL A 210 5.94 13.27 1.15
C VAL A 210 7.06 13.94 1.96
N ARG A 211 7.19 13.60 3.26
CA ARG A 211 8.28 14.14 4.11
C ARG A 211 9.66 13.66 3.67
N VAL A 212 9.78 12.39 3.24
CA VAL A 212 11.03 11.83 2.69
C VAL A 212 11.42 12.57 1.41
N HIS A 213 10.47 12.82 0.51
CA HIS A 213 10.70 13.57 -0.72
C HIS A 213 11.20 14.99 -0.42
N LYS A 214 10.51 15.74 0.45
CA LYS A 214 10.95 17.09 0.84
C LYS A 214 12.36 17.11 1.44
N ARG A 215 12.72 16.11 2.24
CA ARG A 215 14.09 15.98 2.78
C ARG A 215 15.14 15.74 1.70
N LEU A 216 14.84 14.88 0.73
CA LEU A 216 15.74 14.63 -0.41
C LEU A 216 15.95 15.90 -1.24
N MET A 217 14.88 16.67 -1.48
CA MET A 217 14.97 17.92 -2.23
C MET A 217 15.72 19.02 -1.47
N ARG A 218 15.54 19.15 -0.15
CA ARG A 218 16.35 20.06 0.68
C ARG A 218 17.84 19.69 0.67
N GLY A 219 18.16 18.39 0.69
CA GLY A 219 19.55 17.92 0.57
C GLY A 219 20.19 18.20 -0.79
N TYR A 220 19.39 18.28 -1.86
CA TYR A 220 19.84 18.68 -3.19
C TYR A 220 20.10 20.18 -3.30
N ALA A 221 19.21 21.01 -2.74
CA ALA A 221 19.35 22.47 -2.75
C ALA A 221 20.57 22.97 -1.95
N LEU A 222 21.14 22.11 -1.09
CA LEU A 222 22.30 22.41 -0.25
C LEU A 222 23.62 21.83 -0.79
N LYS A 223 23.63 21.18 -1.97
CA LYS A 223 24.88 20.81 -2.64
C LYS A 223 25.31 21.96 -3.56
N PRO A 224 26.43 22.65 -3.28
CA PRO A 224 27.00 23.65 -4.17
C PRO A 224 27.45 23.06 -5.50
#